data_AF-A0A9D6F777-F1
#
_entry.id   AF-A0A9D6F777-F1
#
_cell.length_a   1.000
_cell.length_b   1.000
_cell.length_c   1.000
_cell.angle_alpha   90.00
_cell.angle_beta   90.00
_cell.angle_gamma   90.00
#
_symmetry.space_group_name_H-M   'P 1'
#
loop_
_entity.id
_entity.type
_entity.pdbx_description
1 polymer ?
#
loop_
_entity_poly.entity_id
_entity_poly.type
_entity_poly.pdbx_seq_one_letter_code
_entity_poly.pdbx_strand_id
1 'polypeptide(L)'
;MIVERHDWETGGHQQQLQFLLDVAADFFGAGNEDRKIVVRVFALATSPRPSVTKRITVSREYANGTRRTNGFPEMGDVPSSFVVFEETDETGVYDVWWQKDKAVIAARYRAWSQGHNTQHGRGRLSIIVNAPVPRVIDRID
;
A
#
# COMPACT_ATOMS: atom_id res chain seq x y z
N MET A 1 -0.59 -0.68 7.32
CA MET A 1 -1.02 0.45 6.47
C MET A 1 -1.96 -0.03 5.38
N ILE A 2 -3.01 0.72 5.07
CA ILE A 2 -3.89 0.53 3.92
C ILE A 2 -3.74 1.75 3.00
N VAL A 3 -3.59 1.54 1.70
CA VAL A 3 -3.35 2.59 0.71
C VAL A 3 -4.16 2.34 -0.56
N GLU A 4 -4.81 3.37 -1.09
CA GLU A 4 -5.54 3.27 -2.34
C GLU A 4 -4.55 3.15 -3.52
N ARG A 5 -4.81 2.17 -4.39
CA ARG A 5 -4.16 2.00 -5.68
C ARG A 5 -5.11 2.42 -6.80
N HIS A 6 -4.58 3.16 -7.77
CA HIS A 6 -5.30 3.65 -8.94
C HIS A 6 -4.81 2.97 -10.22
N ASP A 7 -5.64 2.98 -11.27
CA ASP A 7 -5.36 2.28 -12.52
C ASP A 7 -4.21 2.85 -13.34
N TRP A 8 -3.83 4.10 -13.08
CA TRP A 8 -2.65 4.71 -13.70
C TRP A 8 -1.32 4.22 -13.10
N GLU A 9 -1.36 3.41 -12.02
CA GLU A 9 -0.18 2.84 -11.37
C GLU A 9 0.17 1.46 -11.95
N THR A 10 1.00 1.47 -12.99
CA THR A 10 1.44 0.27 -13.72
C THR A 10 2.62 -0.46 -13.07
N GLY A 11 3.14 0.02 -11.95
CA GLY A 11 4.32 -0.57 -11.28
C GLY A 11 5.66 -0.25 -11.96
N GLY A 12 5.65 0.33 -13.16
CA GLY A 12 6.84 0.83 -13.87
C GLY A 12 7.35 2.17 -13.35
N HIS A 13 8.56 2.59 -13.75
CA HIS A 13 9.34 3.70 -13.17
C HIS A 13 8.54 4.93 -12.69
N GLN A 14 7.71 5.54 -13.55
CA GLN A 14 6.99 6.77 -13.21
C GLN A 14 5.57 6.52 -12.66
N GLN A 15 5.12 5.27 -12.63
CA GLN A 15 3.73 4.86 -12.36
C GLN A 15 3.69 3.80 -11.24
N GLN A 16 4.53 3.99 -10.23
CA GLN A 16 4.65 3.11 -9.07
C GLN A 16 3.56 3.40 -8.03
N LEU A 17 3.34 2.43 -7.13
CA LEU A 17 2.51 2.67 -5.95
C LEU A 17 3.08 3.83 -5.13
N GLN A 18 2.32 4.91 -5.02
CA GLN A 18 2.69 6.09 -4.23
C GLN A 18 2.11 6.02 -2.81
N PHE A 19 2.77 6.70 -1.88
CA PHE A 19 2.29 6.85 -0.52
C PHE A 19 2.24 8.33 -0.15
N LEU A 20 1.26 8.69 0.68
CA LEU A 20 1.28 9.97 1.39
C LEU A 20 2.50 10.00 2.30
N LEU A 21 3.25 11.10 2.26
CA LEU A 21 4.53 11.19 2.95
C LEU A 21 4.39 10.92 4.45
N ASP A 22 3.49 11.61 5.13
CA ASP A 22 3.31 11.48 6.58
C ASP A 22 2.92 10.05 6.97
N VAL A 23 1.95 9.48 6.27
CA VAL A 23 1.51 8.09 6.51
C VAL A 23 2.64 7.09 6.25
N ALA A 24 3.45 7.31 5.22
CA ALA A 24 4.60 6.44 4.92
C ALA A 24 5.75 6.63 5.91
N ALA A 25 5.96 7.84 6.42
CA ALA A 25 6.96 8.15 7.43
C ALA A 25 6.59 7.52 8.77
N ASP A 26 5.31 7.58 9.16
CA ASP A 26 4.81 6.95 10.37
C ASP A 26 4.88 5.41 10.27
N PHE A 27 4.57 4.83 9.11
CA PHE A 27 4.55 3.37 8.93
C PHE A 27 5.92 2.76 8.65
N PHE A 28 6.68 3.28 7.67
CA PHE A 28 7.97 2.71 7.29
C PHE A 28 9.16 3.37 7.97
N GLY A 29 8.93 4.44 8.73
CA GLY A 29 9.95 5.28 9.35
C GLY A 29 10.29 6.54 8.53
N ALA A 30 10.46 7.67 9.21
CA ALA A 30 10.87 8.95 8.63
C ALA A 30 12.30 8.90 8.04
N GLY A 31 12.65 9.85 7.16
CA GLY A 31 14.01 9.98 6.63
C GLY A 31 14.13 10.17 5.12
N ASN A 32 15.36 10.39 4.67
CA ASN A 32 15.68 10.81 3.30
C ASN A 32 16.43 9.74 2.50
N GLU A 33 16.43 8.51 2.99
CA GLU A 33 17.11 7.37 2.38
C GLU A 33 16.11 6.32 1.90
N ASP A 34 16.51 5.60 0.85
CA ASP A 34 15.78 4.46 0.32
C ASP A 34 15.78 3.30 1.31
N ARG A 35 14.60 2.76 1.62
CA ARG A 35 14.42 1.64 2.55
C ARG A 35 14.16 0.36 1.77
N LYS A 36 15.04 -0.63 1.92
CA LYS A 36 14.84 -1.96 1.34
C LYS A 36 13.99 -2.80 2.30
N ILE A 37 12.87 -3.31 1.81
CA ILE A 37 11.96 -4.16 2.58
C ILE A 37 11.70 -5.46 1.83
N VAL A 38 11.27 -6.49 2.54
CA VAL A 38 10.78 -7.74 1.95
C VAL A 38 9.27 -7.73 2.01
N VAL A 39 8.62 -8.05 0.89
CA VAL A 39 7.16 -8.22 0.81
C VAL A 39 6.82 -9.67 0.50
N ARG A 40 5.88 -10.22 1.26
CA ARG A 40 5.24 -11.52 1.05
C ARG A 40 3.84 -11.25 0.49
N VAL A 41 3.66 -11.47 -0.80
CA VAL A 41 2.43 -11.11 -1.49
C VAL A 41 1.45 -12.26 -1.46
N PHE A 42 0.24 -12.00 -1.02
CA PHE A 42 -0.89 -12.93 -1.03
C PHE A 42 -1.89 -12.48 -2.10
N ALA A 43 -1.72 -12.99 -3.32
CA ALA A 43 -2.59 -12.59 -4.44
C ALA A 43 -4.06 -12.99 -4.29
N LEU A 44 -4.31 -14.08 -3.55
CA LEU A 44 -5.65 -14.47 -3.13
C LEU A 44 -5.78 -14.27 -1.63
N ALA A 45 -6.88 -13.62 -1.24
CA ALA A 45 -7.25 -13.36 0.15
C ALA A 45 -7.26 -14.62 1.03
N THR A 46 -7.61 -15.77 0.46
CA THR A 46 -7.76 -17.05 1.16
C THR A 46 -6.50 -17.91 1.16
N SER A 47 -5.45 -17.53 0.42
CA SER A 47 -4.24 -18.36 0.30
C SER A 47 -3.53 -18.49 1.64
N PRO A 48 -3.17 -19.70 2.12
CA PRO A 48 -2.44 -19.85 3.38
C PRO A 48 -0.95 -19.49 3.26
N ARG A 49 -0.44 -19.29 2.04
CA ARG A 49 0.97 -19.00 1.75
C ARG A 49 1.08 -17.85 0.74
N PRO A 50 2.16 -17.06 0.79
CA PRO A 50 2.39 -16.02 -0.20
C PRO A 50 2.63 -16.63 -1.58
N SER A 51 2.08 -16.00 -2.62
CA SER A 51 2.31 -16.37 -4.02
C SER A 51 3.70 -15.93 -4.50
N VAL A 52 4.24 -14.86 -3.93
CA VAL A 52 5.61 -14.40 -4.20
C VAL A 52 6.19 -13.74 -2.95
N THR A 53 7.49 -13.95 -2.73
CA THR A 53 8.27 -13.19 -1.74
C THR A 53 9.38 -12.47 -2.48
N LYS A 54 9.52 -11.16 -2.27
CA LYS A 54 10.54 -10.37 -2.97
C LYS A 54 11.00 -9.17 -2.16
N ARG A 55 12.19 -8.69 -2.49
CA ARG A 55 12.72 -7.44 -1.95
C ARG A 55 12.30 -6.28 -2.85
N ILE A 56 11.75 -5.23 -2.25
CA ILE A 56 11.41 -3.98 -2.91
C ILE A 56 12.06 -2.81 -2.17
N THR A 57 12.00 -1.62 -2.75
CA THR A 57 12.48 -0.40 -2.11
C THR A 57 11.32 0.55 -1.89
N VAL A 58 11.13 1.02 -0.67
CA VAL A 58 10.35 2.24 -0.40
C VAL A 58 11.31 3.41 -0.59
N SER A 59 11.02 4.27 -1.55
CA SER A 59 11.90 5.39 -1.87
C SER A 59 12.06 6.33 -0.69
N ARG A 60 13.16 7.07 -0.71
CA ARG A 60 13.26 8.35 0.00
C ARG A 60 12.10 9.28 -0.36
N GLU A 61 11.97 10.34 0.43
CA GLU A 61 11.09 11.46 0.10
C GLU A 61 11.50 12.11 -1.23
N TYR A 62 10.52 12.26 -2.12
CA TYR A 62 10.63 13.06 -3.34
C TYR A 62 10.19 14.50 -3.06
N ALA A 63 10.73 15.45 -3.82
CA ALA A 63 10.41 16.88 -3.70
C ALA A 63 8.92 17.21 -3.86
N ASN A 64 8.12 16.31 -4.43
CA ASN A 64 6.67 16.44 -4.56
C ASN A 64 5.89 15.93 -3.34
N GLY A 65 6.56 15.66 -2.20
CA GLY A 65 5.91 15.19 -0.97
C GLY A 65 5.35 13.77 -1.06
N THR A 66 6.01 12.89 -1.82
CA THR A 66 5.59 11.49 -1.95
C THR A 66 6.75 10.52 -1.71
N ARG A 67 6.41 9.31 -1.27
CA ARG A 67 7.27 8.13 -1.35
C ARG A 67 6.63 7.09 -2.26
N ARG A 68 7.42 6.16 -2.80
CA ARG A 68 6.95 5.19 -3.80
C ARG A 68 7.55 3.81 -3.58
N THR A 69 6.89 2.78 -4.08
CA THR A 69 7.50 1.43 -4.19
C THR A 69 8.28 1.28 -5.48
N ASN A 70 9.58 1.03 -5.38
CA ASN A 70 10.46 0.64 -6.48
C ASN A 70 10.68 -0.88 -6.49
N GLY A 71 10.80 -1.48 -7.68
CA GLY A 71 11.05 -2.91 -7.82
C GLY A 71 9.84 -3.80 -7.60
N PHE A 72 8.62 -3.25 -7.69
CA PHE A 72 7.35 -3.97 -7.52
C PHE A 72 6.46 -3.91 -8.79
N PRO A 73 6.94 -4.38 -9.96
CA PRO A 73 6.18 -4.31 -11.22
C PRO A 73 4.85 -5.06 -11.18
N GLU A 74 4.73 -6.13 -10.38
CA GLU A 74 3.51 -6.92 -10.21
C GLU A 74 2.33 -6.09 -9.67
N MET A 75 2.63 -4.94 -9.03
CA MET A 75 1.60 -3.99 -8.61
C MET A 75 0.85 -3.36 -9.79
N GLY A 76 1.42 -3.42 -11.01
CA GLY A 76 0.75 -3.02 -12.24
C GLY A 76 -0.43 -3.91 -12.63
N ASP A 77 -0.37 -5.19 -12.27
CA ASP A 77 -1.40 -6.19 -12.58
C ASP A 77 -2.52 -6.21 -11.51
N VAL A 78 -2.29 -5.56 -10.36
CA VAL A 78 -3.29 -5.40 -9.30
C VAL A 78 -4.34 -4.40 -9.78
N PRO A 79 -5.64 -4.71 -9.79
CA PRO A 79 -6.67 -3.75 -10.20
C PRO A 79 -6.80 -2.58 -9.21
N SER A 80 -7.51 -1.52 -9.60
CA SER A 80 -7.98 -0.47 -8.68
C SER A 80 -8.52 -1.09 -7.39
N SER A 81 -7.86 -0.81 -6.27
CA SER A 81 -8.12 -1.48 -4.98
C SER A 81 -7.57 -0.68 -3.81
N PHE A 82 -7.80 -1.15 -2.60
CA PHE A 82 -6.94 -0.82 -1.47
C PHE A 82 -5.90 -1.91 -1.27
N VAL A 83 -4.63 -1.53 -1.29
CA VAL A 83 -3.50 -2.41 -0.98
C VAL A 83 -3.20 -2.30 0.51
N VAL A 84 -3.00 -3.42 1.15
CA VAL A 84 -2.66 -3.52 2.56
C VAL A 84 -1.21 -3.97 2.68
N PHE A 85 -0.45 -3.25 3.51
CA PHE A 85 0.87 -3.64 4.00
C PHE A 85 0.72 -3.89 5.50
N GLU A 86 0.94 -5.12 5.94
CA GLU A 86 0.91 -5.50 7.35
C GLU A 86 2.33 -5.82 7.82
N GLU A 87 2.72 -5.25 8.96
CA GLU A 87 3.98 -5.61 9.61
C GLU A 87 3.90 -7.04 10.12
N THR A 88 5.01 -7.76 10.01
CA THR A 88 5.16 -9.09 10.60
C THR A 88 6.05 -9.01 11.84
N ASP A 89 6.18 -10.13 12.56
CA ASP A 89 7.14 -10.24 13.67
C ASP A 89 8.60 -10.10 13.21
N GLU A 90 8.86 -10.24 11.90
CA GLU A 90 10.19 -10.06 11.31
C GLU A 90 10.40 -8.61 10.83
N THR A 91 11.39 -7.93 11.42
CA THR A 91 11.70 -6.54 11.07
C THR A 91 12.00 -6.38 9.58
N GLY A 92 11.31 -5.44 8.93
CA GLY A 92 11.49 -5.13 7.51
C GLY A 92 10.82 -6.13 6.56
N VAL A 93 10.05 -7.08 7.09
CA VAL A 93 9.23 -8.03 6.34
C VAL A 93 7.76 -7.68 6.52
N TYR A 94 7.03 -7.59 5.41
CA TYR A 94 5.64 -7.17 5.37
C TYR A 94 4.81 -8.16 4.56
N ASP A 95 3.62 -8.47 5.05
CA ASP A 95 2.61 -9.18 4.27
C ASP A 95 1.81 -8.17 3.45
N VAL A 96 1.55 -8.51 2.18
CA VAL A 96 0.88 -7.62 1.21
C VAL A 96 -0.26 -8.32 0.51
N TRP A 97 -1.44 -7.72 0.52
CA TRP A 97 -2.62 -8.16 -0.23
C TRP A 97 -3.47 -6.95 -0.62
N TRP A 98 -4.59 -7.17 -1.30
CA TRP A 98 -5.46 -6.09 -1.73
C TRP A 98 -6.94 -6.46 -1.67
N GLN A 99 -7.77 -5.42 -1.56
CA GLN A 99 -9.22 -5.50 -1.49
C GLN A 99 -9.84 -4.66 -2.62
N LYS A 100 -10.57 -5.32 -3.51
CA LYS A 100 -11.15 -4.68 -4.71
C LYS A 100 -12.39 -3.86 -4.39
N ASP A 101 -13.16 -4.25 -3.38
CA ASP A 101 -14.33 -3.49 -2.95
C ASP A 101 -13.90 -2.28 -2.10
N LYS A 102 -13.57 -1.18 -2.79
CA LYS A 102 -13.10 0.04 -2.14
C LYS A 102 -14.14 0.62 -1.17
N ALA A 103 -15.43 0.47 -1.45
CA ALA A 103 -16.50 1.03 -0.63
C ALA A 103 -16.54 0.34 0.74
N VAL A 104 -16.46 -1.00 0.77
CA VAL A 104 -16.43 -1.78 2.01
C VAL A 104 -15.22 -1.39 2.87
N ILE A 105 -14.04 -1.25 2.27
CA ILE A 105 -12.82 -0.85 3.00
C ILE A 105 -12.94 0.57 3.54
N ALA A 106 -13.36 1.52 2.70
CA ALA A 106 -13.53 2.90 3.09
C ALA A 106 -14.55 3.07 4.24
N ALA A 107 -15.63 2.26 4.25
CA ALA A 107 -16.64 2.26 5.30
C ALA A 107 -16.17 1.56 6.59
N ARG A 108 -15.36 0.50 6.48
CA ARG A 108 -14.89 -0.29 7.62
C ARG A 108 -13.91 0.46 8.51
N TYR A 109 -13.04 1.27 7.91
CA TYR A 109 -12.02 2.01 8.63
C TYR A 109 -12.35 3.50 8.68
N ARG A 110 -11.95 4.17 9.77
CA ARG A 110 -12.20 5.59 10.03
C ARG A 110 -10.88 6.35 10.12
N ALA A 111 -10.90 7.67 9.94
CA ALA A 111 -9.70 8.54 9.98
C ALA A 111 -8.74 8.33 8.80
N TRP A 112 -9.28 8.24 7.59
CA TRP A 112 -8.49 8.25 6.37
C TRP A 112 -7.73 9.57 6.22
N SER A 113 -6.46 9.47 5.85
CA SER A 113 -5.69 10.59 5.31
C SER A 113 -5.89 10.64 3.80
N GLN A 114 -6.13 11.83 3.26
CA GLN A 114 -6.30 12.04 1.83
C GLN A 114 -5.18 12.94 1.31
N GLY A 115 -4.47 12.47 0.29
CA GLY A 115 -3.50 13.30 -0.42
C GLY A 115 -4.16 14.47 -1.13
N HIS A 116 -3.40 15.52 -1.40
CA HIS A 116 -3.89 16.68 -2.13
C HIS A 116 -4.33 16.32 -3.56
N ASN A 117 -5.21 17.15 -4.15
CA ASN A 117 -5.61 17.01 -5.54
C ASN A 117 -4.37 16.95 -6.44
N THR A 118 -4.27 15.86 -7.21
CA THR A 118 -3.18 15.68 -8.19
C THR A 118 -3.73 15.84 -9.60
N GLN A 119 -2.85 15.85 -10.59
CA GLN A 119 -3.24 15.79 -12.00
C GLN A 119 -4.11 14.55 -12.35
N HIS A 120 -4.23 13.58 -11.44
CA HIS A 120 -5.01 12.35 -11.62
C HIS A 120 -6.30 12.31 -10.77
N GLY A 121 -6.69 13.41 -10.12
CA GLY A 121 -7.97 13.55 -9.43
C GLY A 121 -7.85 13.99 -7.97
N ARG A 122 -8.73 13.46 -7.11
CA ARG A 122 -8.92 13.89 -5.70
C ARG A 122 -7.77 13.51 -4.75
N GLY A 123 -6.64 13.03 -5.27
CA GLY A 123 -5.59 12.42 -4.46
C GLY A 123 -5.96 11.00 -4.03
N ARG A 124 -5.18 10.46 -3.08
CA ARG A 124 -5.21 9.06 -2.64
C ARG A 124 -5.61 8.95 -1.19
N LEU A 125 -6.41 7.94 -0.85
CA LEU A 125 -6.69 7.58 0.54
C LEU A 125 -5.64 6.64 1.12
N SER A 126 -5.17 6.94 2.33
CA SER A 126 -4.29 6.07 3.11
C SER A 126 -4.62 6.10 4.60
N ILE A 127 -4.34 5.02 5.33
CA ILE A 127 -4.51 4.93 6.77
C ILE A 127 -3.53 3.94 7.40
N ILE A 128 -3.11 4.17 8.64
CA ILE A 128 -2.48 3.16 9.50
C ILE A 128 -3.54 2.61 10.46
N VAL A 129 -3.77 1.31 10.41
CA VAL A 129 -4.65 0.60 11.33
C VAL A 129 -3.75 -0.09 12.36
N ASN A 130 -3.93 0.23 13.65
CA ASN A 130 -3.15 -0.36 14.74
C ASN A 130 -3.75 -1.71 15.20
N ALA A 131 -4.00 -2.59 14.25
CA ALA A 131 -4.51 -3.95 14.46
C ALA A 131 -4.35 -4.76 13.16
N PRO A 132 -4.31 -6.11 13.24
CA PRO A 132 -4.31 -6.94 12.05
C PRO A 132 -5.50 -6.66 11.15
N VAL A 133 -5.25 -6.53 9.85
CA VAL A 133 -6.29 -6.33 8.83
C VAL A 133 -6.65 -7.69 8.25
N PRO A 134 -7.91 -8.12 8.28
CA PRO A 134 -8.25 -9.42 7.73
C PRO A 134 -8.12 -9.40 6.20
N ARG A 135 -7.61 -10.51 5.65
CA ARG A 135 -7.45 -10.67 4.19
C ARG A 135 -8.77 -10.89 3.47
N VAL A 136 -9.82 -11.30 4.18
CA VAL A 136 -11.21 -11.31 3.70
C VAL A 136 -11.99 -10.32 4.57
N ILE A 137 -12.60 -9.33 3.93
CA ILE A 137 -13.44 -8.34 4.60
C ILE A 137 -14.83 -8.51 4.02
N ASP A 138 -15.74 -9.04 4.84
CA ASP A 138 -17.14 -9.15 4.49
C ASP A 138 -17.80 -7.77 4.40
N ARG A 139 -18.88 -7.68 3.63
CA ARG A 139 -19.71 -6.48 3.60
C ARG A 139 -20.20 -6.18 5.01
N ILE A 140 -20.20 -4.89 5.35
CA ILE A 140 -20.82 -4.42 6.58
C ILE A 140 -22.33 -4.45 6.32
N ASP A 141 -23.05 -5.25 7.12
CA ASP A 141 -24.52 -5.28 7.11
C ASP A 141 -25.13 -3.96 7.60
#